data_AF-A0A3N4B2E1-F1
#
_entry.id   AF-A0A3N4B2E1-F1
#
_cell.length_a   1.000
_cell.length_b   1.000
_cell.length_c   1.000
_cell.angle_alpha   90.00
_cell.angle_beta   90.00
_cell.angle_gamma   90.00
#
_symmetry.space_group_name_H-M   'P 1'
#
loop_
_entity.id
_entity.type
_entity.pdbx_description
1 polymer ?
#
loop_
_entity_poly.entity_id
_entity_poly.type
_entity_poly.pdbx_seq_one_letter_code
_entity_poly.pdbx_strand_id
1 'polypeptide(L)'
;MKKILFAAALTTLSSVSYAQSSEESSVTEASKSVVSGMVRFGKDLIGGVDDGIDEGRKTGLSQDEAIIIDNADDLRAHIEGTVLNVNAVSDGASSIEVGFKNNSDKPVRLINLLESENVIAIDMDGYATNVTIGANPLQVTIPSRTGRKQAFQFAIPAESVKEIRIMGVTFTRQD
;
A
#
# COMPACT_ATOMS: atom_id res chain seq x y z
N MET A 1 -34.96 -54.19 -8.55
CA MET A 1 -34.57 -52.80 -8.24
C MET A 1 -33.06 -52.74 -8.11
N LYS A 2 -32.44 -51.75 -8.78
CA LYS A 2 -31.03 -51.30 -8.75
C LYS A 2 -29.91 -52.33 -9.01
N LYS A 3 -29.46 -52.33 -10.27
CA LYS A 3 -28.14 -52.76 -10.74
C LYS A 3 -27.21 -51.55 -10.68
N ILE A 4 -25.98 -51.70 -10.16
CA ILE A 4 -24.85 -50.82 -10.52
C ILE A 4 -23.61 -51.70 -10.64
N LEU A 5 -23.26 -52.00 -11.88
CA LEU A 5 -21.95 -52.51 -12.31
C LEU A 5 -21.40 -51.40 -13.20
N PHE A 6 -20.24 -50.86 -12.89
CA PHE A 6 -19.46 -50.07 -13.83
C PHE A 6 -18.04 -50.63 -13.84
N ALA A 7 -17.82 -51.50 -14.82
CA ALA A 7 -16.51 -52.00 -15.19
C ALA A 7 -15.87 -50.99 -16.15
N ALA A 8 -14.61 -50.65 -15.86
CA ALA A 8 -13.73 -49.91 -16.75
C ALA A 8 -13.38 -50.77 -17.97
N ALA A 9 -13.44 -50.19 -19.16
CA ALA A 9 -12.86 -50.77 -20.37
C ALA A 9 -12.17 -49.65 -21.18
N LEU A 10 -10.85 -49.67 -21.08
CA LEU A 10 -9.89 -48.95 -21.88
C LEU A 10 -9.76 -49.66 -23.23
N THR A 11 -10.05 -48.99 -24.35
CA THR A 11 -9.62 -49.45 -25.68
C THR A 11 -9.01 -48.31 -26.49
N THR A 12 -7.89 -48.67 -27.09
CA THR A 12 -6.88 -47.87 -27.77
C THR A 12 -7.00 -47.97 -29.30
N LEU A 13 -6.76 -46.85 -30.00
CA LEU A 13 -6.10 -46.67 -31.34
C LEU A 13 -6.70 -47.46 -32.56
N SER A 14 -6.76 -47.01 -33.83
CA SER A 14 -6.07 -45.98 -34.62
C SER A 14 -6.58 -45.97 -36.10
N SER A 15 -6.38 -44.84 -36.81
CA SER A 15 -6.26 -44.63 -38.31
C SER A 15 -7.50 -44.90 -39.19
N VAL A 16 -7.87 -44.09 -40.21
CA VAL A 16 -7.09 -43.64 -41.40
C VAL A 16 -7.68 -42.38 -42.09
N SER A 17 -6.77 -41.57 -42.64
CA SER A 17 -6.80 -40.81 -43.92
C SER A 17 -7.72 -39.62 -44.25
N TYR A 18 -7.03 -38.60 -44.78
CA TYR A 18 -7.41 -37.34 -45.44
C TYR A 18 -8.54 -37.41 -46.50
N ALA A 19 -9.41 -36.39 -46.50
CA ALA A 19 -9.85 -35.67 -47.71
C ALA A 19 -10.42 -34.28 -47.37
N GLN A 20 -10.10 -33.34 -48.25
CA GLN A 20 -10.32 -31.89 -48.29
C GLN A 20 -11.78 -31.46 -48.51
N SER A 21 -12.26 -30.45 -47.77
CA SER A 21 -12.78 -29.16 -48.30
C SER A 21 -13.80 -28.47 -47.37
N SER A 22 -13.56 -27.17 -47.13
CA SER A 22 -14.51 -26.08 -46.85
C SER A 22 -15.57 -26.24 -45.75
N GLU A 23 -15.38 -25.53 -44.63
CA GLU A 23 -16.28 -24.46 -44.16
C GLU A 23 -15.79 -23.89 -42.82
N GLU A 24 -15.94 -22.58 -42.68
CA GLU A 24 -15.55 -21.76 -41.53
C GLU A 24 -16.08 -22.32 -40.20
N SER A 25 -15.24 -22.38 -39.17
CA SER A 25 -15.73 -22.42 -37.79
C SER A 25 -14.80 -21.64 -36.86
N SER A 26 -15.33 -20.48 -36.49
CA SER A 26 -14.81 -19.40 -35.65
C SER A 26 -14.65 -19.74 -34.16
N VAL A 27 -14.26 -20.98 -33.82
CA VAL A 27 -14.30 -21.44 -32.42
C VAL A 27 -12.92 -21.49 -31.75
N THR A 28 -11.82 -21.25 -32.48
CA THR A 28 -10.47 -21.36 -31.91
C THR A 28 -9.88 -20.04 -31.37
N GLU A 29 -10.42 -18.86 -31.72
CA GLU A 29 -9.97 -17.59 -31.13
C GLU A 29 -10.70 -17.21 -29.82
N ALA A 30 -11.91 -17.74 -29.59
CA ALA A 30 -12.71 -17.41 -28.41
C ALA A 30 -12.10 -17.93 -27.09
N SER A 31 -11.20 -18.92 -27.14
CA SER A 31 -10.67 -19.58 -25.94
C SER A 31 -9.43 -18.91 -25.35
N LYS A 32 -8.77 -17.98 -26.06
CA LYS A 32 -7.59 -17.25 -25.53
C LYS A 32 -7.95 -15.90 -24.90
N SER A 33 -9.05 -15.29 -25.30
CA SER A 33 -9.49 -13.98 -24.78
C SER A 33 -10.08 -14.05 -23.37
N VAL A 34 -10.78 -15.14 -23.05
CA VAL A 34 -11.52 -15.28 -21.77
C VAL A 34 -10.60 -15.52 -20.56
N VAL A 35 -9.40 -16.06 -20.76
CA VAL A 35 -8.45 -16.31 -19.66
C VAL A 35 -7.72 -15.01 -19.22
N SER A 36 -7.60 -14.01 -20.10
CA SER A 36 -7.02 -12.71 -19.71
C SER A 36 -8.03 -11.72 -19.10
N GLY A 37 -9.32 -11.85 -19.42
CA GLY A 37 -10.36 -10.97 -18.89
C GLY A 37 -10.66 -11.18 -17.40
N MET A 38 -10.51 -12.41 -16.90
CA MET A 38 -10.90 -12.75 -15.53
C MET A 38 -9.86 -12.37 -14.47
N VAL A 39 -8.57 -12.30 -14.82
CA VAL A 39 -7.50 -11.89 -13.90
C VAL A 39 -7.55 -10.38 -13.60
N ARG A 40 -7.98 -9.56 -14.56
CA ARG A 40 -8.12 -8.10 -14.37
C ARG A 40 -9.28 -7.74 -13.45
N PHE A 41 -10.45 -8.36 -13.65
CA PHE A 41 -11.63 -8.08 -12.83
C PHE A 41 -11.45 -8.42 -11.34
N GLY A 42 -10.63 -9.43 -11.02
CA GLY A 42 -10.34 -9.80 -9.63
C GLY A 42 -9.45 -8.82 -8.87
N LYS A 43 -8.52 -8.14 -9.54
CA LYS A 43 -7.61 -7.16 -8.91
C LYS A 43 -8.27 -5.79 -8.76
N ASP A 44 -9.02 -5.37 -9.78
CA ASP A 44 -9.67 -4.06 -9.81
C ASP A 44 -10.83 -3.96 -8.80
N LEU A 45 -11.49 -5.07 -8.48
CA LEU A 45 -12.55 -5.11 -7.45
C LEU A 45 -12.02 -5.02 -6.01
N ILE A 46 -10.83 -5.55 -5.72
CA ILE A 46 -10.23 -5.49 -4.37
C ILE A 46 -9.62 -4.10 -4.11
N GLY A 47 -8.96 -3.51 -5.11
CA GLY A 47 -8.43 -2.13 -5.01
C GLY A 47 -9.52 -1.07 -4.91
N GLY A 48 -10.61 -1.22 -5.67
CA GLY A 48 -11.66 -0.19 -5.75
C GLY A 48 -12.43 0.07 -4.44
N VAL A 49 -12.42 -0.85 -3.48
CA VAL A 49 -13.06 -0.63 -2.17
C VAL A 49 -12.20 0.26 -1.29
N ASP A 50 -10.89 0.02 -1.27
CA ASP A 50 -9.93 0.80 -0.47
C ASP A 50 -9.79 2.21 -1.04
N ASP A 51 -9.62 2.30 -2.38
CA ASP A 51 -9.58 3.57 -3.11
C ASP A 51 -10.85 4.41 -2.88
N GLY A 52 -12.03 3.77 -2.81
CA GLY A 52 -13.30 4.45 -2.54
C GLY A 52 -13.41 5.00 -1.13
N ILE A 53 -12.86 4.30 -0.13
CA ILE A 53 -12.80 4.77 1.26
C ILE A 53 -11.80 5.94 1.36
N ASP A 54 -10.64 5.81 0.74
CA ASP A 54 -9.61 6.85 0.70
C ASP A 54 -10.13 8.12 0.03
N GLU A 55 -10.78 8.01 -1.13
CA GLU A 55 -11.33 9.15 -1.84
C GLU A 55 -12.46 9.83 -1.04
N GLY A 56 -13.34 9.05 -0.40
CA GLY A 56 -14.36 9.57 0.52
C GLY A 56 -13.75 10.33 1.69
N ARG A 57 -12.62 9.87 2.23
CA ARG A 57 -11.89 10.54 3.30
C ARG A 57 -11.20 11.81 2.80
N LYS A 58 -10.53 11.75 1.64
CA LYS A 58 -9.86 12.89 1.00
C LYS A 58 -10.83 14.04 0.77
N THR A 59 -11.97 13.75 0.15
CA THR A 59 -13.03 14.73 -0.11
C THR A 59 -13.61 15.31 1.18
N GLY A 60 -13.85 14.48 2.20
CA GLY A 60 -14.34 14.93 3.51
C GLY A 60 -13.35 15.79 4.31
N LEU A 61 -12.05 15.55 4.15
CA LEU A 61 -10.98 16.22 4.89
C LEU A 61 -10.45 17.49 4.21
N SER A 62 -10.72 17.74 2.93
CA SER A 62 -10.16 18.87 2.17
C SER A 62 -11.12 20.07 2.04
N GLN A 63 -11.87 20.41 3.11
CA GLN A 63 -12.70 21.63 3.10
C GLN A 63 -11.88 22.92 3.01
N ASP A 64 -10.62 22.86 3.43
CA ASP A 64 -9.62 23.93 3.40
C ASP A 64 -8.71 23.85 2.16
N GLU A 65 -9.12 23.10 1.13
CA GLU A 65 -8.33 22.80 -0.07
C GLU A 65 -6.95 22.19 0.23
N ALA A 66 -6.78 21.51 1.37
CA ALA A 66 -5.53 20.86 1.69
C ALA A 66 -5.18 19.77 0.67
N ILE A 67 -3.90 19.70 0.33
CA ILE A 67 -3.33 18.60 -0.45
C ILE A 67 -3.28 17.39 0.48
N ILE A 68 -4.10 16.37 0.20
CA ILE A 68 -4.19 15.17 1.03
C ILE A 68 -3.21 14.12 0.52
N ILE A 69 -2.36 13.60 1.41
CA ILE A 69 -1.28 12.67 1.08
C ILE A 69 -1.45 11.38 1.88
N ASP A 70 -1.49 10.26 1.17
CA ASP A 70 -1.55 8.90 1.70
C ASP A 70 -0.53 7.95 1.05
N ASN A 71 0.31 8.46 0.14
CA ASN A 71 1.24 7.65 -0.63
C ASN A 71 2.62 8.31 -0.76
N ALA A 72 3.59 7.49 -1.18
CA ALA A 72 5.00 7.86 -1.25
C ALA A 72 5.29 8.97 -2.27
N ASP A 73 4.62 8.93 -3.42
CA ASP A 73 4.91 9.82 -4.54
C ASP A 73 4.44 11.24 -4.23
N ASP A 74 3.23 11.38 -3.69
CA ASP A 74 2.70 12.66 -3.25
C ASP A 74 3.49 13.23 -2.07
N LEU A 75 3.93 12.38 -1.14
CA LEU A 75 4.76 12.81 -0.01
C LEU A 75 6.07 13.44 -0.50
N ARG A 76 6.78 12.78 -1.43
CA ARG A 76 8.02 13.32 -2.01
C ARG A 76 7.80 14.59 -2.83
N ALA A 77 6.67 14.69 -3.52
CA ALA A 77 6.37 15.83 -4.38
C ALA A 77 6.06 17.11 -3.58
N HIS A 78 5.50 16.99 -2.37
CA HIS A 78 4.96 18.12 -1.62
C HIS A 78 5.67 18.45 -0.31
N ILE A 79 6.41 17.50 0.26
CA ILE A 79 7.02 17.65 1.59
C ILE A 79 8.50 17.31 1.57
N GLU A 80 9.31 18.24 2.06
CA GLU A 80 10.68 17.94 2.50
C GLU A 80 10.64 17.51 3.96
N GLY A 81 11.19 16.33 4.27
CA GLY A 81 11.23 15.81 5.64
C GLY A 81 12.66 15.55 6.12
N THR A 82 12.89 15.68 7.42
CA THR A 82 14.16 15.32 8.07
C THR A 82 13.91 14.83 9.50
N VAL A 83 14.70 13.86 9.96
CA VAL A 83 14.69 13.49 11.38
C VAL A 83 15.48 14.54 12.16
N LEU A 84 14.78 15.26 13.04
CA LEU A 84 15.36 16.30 13.86
C LEU A 84 15.94 15.75 15.17
N ASN A 85 15.27 14.75 15.75
CA ASN A 85 15.70 14.18 17.03
C ASN A 85 15.13 12.77 17.22
N VAL A 86 15.80 11.95 18.03
CA VAL A 86 15.26 10.69 18.57
C VAL A 86 15.52 10.68 20.06
N ASN A 87 14.45 10.62 20.85
CA ASN A 87 14.51 10.65 22.31
C ASN A 87 14.02 9.33 22.88
N ALA A 88 14.60 8.91 24.01
CA ALA A 88 14.02 7.84 24.81
C ALA A 88 12.76 8.33 25.52
N VAL A 89 11.67 7.55 25.45
CA VAL A 89 10.47 7.72 26.28
C VAL A 89 10.56 6.82 27.52
N SER A 90 11.12 5.63 27.35
CA SER A 90 11.51 4.66 28.38
C SER A 90 12.57 3.71 27.82
N ASP A 91 13.08 2.76 28.61
CA ASP A 91 14.12 1.80 28.21
C ASP A 91 13.76 0.97 26.95
N GLY A 92 12.48 0.84 26.60
CA GLY A 92 12.00 0.09 25.44
C GLY A 92 11.22 0.92 24.43
N ALA A 93 11.18 2.25 24.57
CA ALA A 93 10.35 3.11 23.74
C ALA A 93 11.04 4.41 23.37
N SER A 94 10.75 4.90 22.17
CA SER A 94 11.36 6.10 21.61
C SER A 94 10.34 7.04 21.02
N SER A 95 10.75 8.30 20.89
CA SER A 95 10.02 9.35 20.19
C SER A 95 10.93 9.97 19.13
N ILE A 96 10.55 9.81 17.87
CA ILE A 96 11.26 10.33 16.70
C ILE A 96 10.59 11.64 16.26
N GLU A 97 11.27 12.78 16.41
CA GLU A 97 10.81 14.08 15.89
C GLU A 97 11.20 14.22 14.42
N VAL A 98 10.20 14.30 13.55
CA VAL A 98 10.36 14.60 12.13
C VAL A 98 9.95 16.05 11.87
N GLY A 99 10.81 16.80 11.20
CA GLY A 99 10.49 18.12 10.67
C GLY A 99 10.01 18.00 9.25
N PHE A 100 8.78 18.44 8.98
CA PHE A 100 8.22 18.53 7.64
C PHE A 100 8.19 19.99 7.19
N LYS A 101 8.63 20.29 5.96
CA LYS A 101 8.49 21.60 5.33
C LYS A 101 7.53 21.52 4.17
N ASN A 102 6.55 22.42 4.16
CA ASN A 102 5.61 22.61 3.07
C ASN A 102 5.90 23.94 2.37
N ASN A 103 6.34 23.86 1.12
CA ASN A 103 6.64 25.03 0.29
C ASN A 103 5.43 25.51 -0.54
N SER A 104 4.31 24.78 -0.54
CA SER A 104 3.10 25.15 -1.27
C SER A 104 2.30 26.26 -0.55
N ASP A 105 1.37 26.87 -1.28
CA ASP A 105 0.43 27.88 -0.77
C ASP A 105 -0.81 27.28 -0.09
N LYS A 106 -0.96 25.94 -0.14
CA LYS A 106 -2.05 25.20 0.49
C LYS A 106 -1.53 24.38 1.68
N PRO A 107 -2.36 24.08 2.70
CA PRO A 107 -1.99 23.10 3.70
C PRO A 107 -1.74 21.74 3.06
N VAL A 108 -0.83 20.96 3.62
CA VAL A 108 -0.61 19.56 3.25
C VAL A 108 -1.05 18.69 4.42
N ARG A 109 -1.85 17.65 4.18
CA ARG A 109 -2.40 16.78 5.21
C ARG A 109 -2.01 15.34 4.95
N LEU A 110 -1.12 14.82 5.79
CA LEU A 110 -0.75 13.41 5.82
C LEU A 110 -1.84 12.66 6.58
N ILE A 111 -2.43 11.63 5.97
CA ILE A 111 -3.52 10.84 6.56
C ILE A 111 -3.10 9.38 6.75
N ASN A 112 -3.99 8.55 7.31
CA ASN A 112 -3.80 7.10 7.45
C ASN A 112 -2.53 6.73 8.26
N LEU A 113 -2.08 7.61 9.16
CA LEU A 113 -0.77 7.48 9.82
C LEU A 113 -0.68 6.30 10.82
N LEU A 114 -1.82 5.76 11.25
CA LEU A 114 -1.88 4.59 12.13
C LEU A 114 -2.12 3.28 11.37
N GLU A 115 -2.32 3.34 10.06
CA GLU A 115 -2.40 2.13 9.24
C GLU A 115 -1.03 1.46 9.18
N SER A 116 -1.04 0.13 9.06
CA SER A 116 0.20 -0.65 9.05
C SER A 116 1.13 -0.16 7.95
N GLU A 117 2.43 -0.08 8.23
CA GLU A 117 3.49 0.33 7.29
C GLU A 117 3.47 1.80 6.84
N ASN A 118 2.43 2.58 7.16
CA ASN A 118 2.40 4.01 6.82
C ASN A 118 3.32 4.86 7.70
N VAL A 119 3.58 4.45 8.94
CA VAL A 119 4.63 5.04 9.77
C VAL A 119 5.32 3.93 10.56
N ILE A 120 6.56 3.64 10.20
CA ILE A 120 7.39 2.63 10.88
C ILE A 120 8.75 3.21 11.25
N ALA A 121 9.29 2.75 12.37
CA ALA A 121 10.69 2.91 12.67
C ALA A 121 11.41 1.60 12.35
N ILE A 122 12.61 1.69 11.78
CA ILE A 122 13.45 0.56 11.41
C ILE A 122 14.66 0.59 12.30
N ASP A 123 14.97 -0.56 12.91
CA ASP A 123 16.13 -0.69 13.78
C ASP A 123 17.44 -0.96 13.02
N MET A 124 18.56 -0.97 13.74
CA MET A 124 19.89 -1.24 13.19
C MET A 124 20.02 -2.63 12.55
N ASP A 125 19.21 -3.60 12.97
CA ASP A 125 19.17 -4.97 12.44
C ASP A 125 18.22 -5.11 11.23
N GLY A 126 17.46 -4.07 10.91
CA GLY A 126 16.57 -3.99 9.76
C GLY A 126 15.13 -4.44 10.01
N TYR A 127 14.71 -4.59 11.28
CA TYR A 127 13.33 -4.92 11.62
C TYR A 127 12.48 -3.66 11.80
N ALA A 128 11.23 -3.73 11.36
CA ALA A 128 10.29 -2.62 11.41
C ALA A 128 9.37 -2.72 12.64
N THR A 129 9.10 -1.58 13.26
CA THR A 129 8.10 -1.42 14.32
C THR A 129 7.11 -0.32 13.93
N ASN A 130 5.82 -0.64 13.95
CA ASN A 130 4.75 0.33 13.74
C ASN A 130 4.69 1.35 14.90
N VAL A 131 4.12 2.51 14.63
CA VAL A 131 3.78 3.50 15.65
C VAL A 131 2.95 2.89 16.79
N THR A 132 3.20 3.35 18.03
CA THR A 132 2.42 2.97 19.20
C THR A 132 0.99 3.50 19.10
N ILE A 133 -0.01 2.62 19.16
CA ILE A 133 -1.43 2.99 19.12
C ILE A 133 -1.79 3.86 20.35
N GLY A 134 -2.56 4.92 20.13
CA GLY A 134 -3.02 5.84 21.18
C GLY A 134 -2.02 6.95 21.56
N ALA A 135 -0.77 6.87 21.10
CA ALA A 135 0.26 7.89 21.32
C ALA A 135 0.52 8.79 20.10
N ASN A 136 -0.03 8.41 18.94
CA ASN A 136 0.27 9.02 17.64
C ASN A 136 -1.01 9.57 16.99
N PRO A 137 -0.91 10.66 16.21
CA PRO A 137 -2.08 11.25 15.55
C PRO A 137 -2.54 10.40 14.37
N LEU A 138 -3.85 10.45 14.07
CA LEU A 138 -4.41 9.86 12.85
C LEU A 138 -3.95 10.58 11.57
N GLN A 139 -3.70 11.88 11.70
CA GLN A 139 -3.31 12.75 10.60
C GLN A 139 -2.42 13.90 11.07
N VAL A 140 -1.60 14.43 10.17
CA VAL A 140 -0.72 15.58 10.42
C VAL A 140 -0.94 16.61 9.32
N THR A 141 -1.40 17.80 9.71
CA THR A 141 -1.49 18.96 8.80
C THR A 141 -0.25 19.81 8.94
N ILE A 142 0.48 20.03 7.84
CA ILE A 142 1.56 21.00 7.71
C ILE A 142 0.95 22.26 7.08
N PRO A 143 0.97 23.43 7.75
CA PRO A 143 0.39 24.64 7.18
C PRO A 143 1.12 25.07 5.90
N SER A 144 0.49 25.94 5.10
CA SER A 144 1.12 26.48 3.90
C SER A 144 2.35 27.32 4.22
N ARG A 145 3.33 27.31 3.30
CA ARG A 145 4.57 28.11 3.36
C ARG A 145 5.33 28.02 4.68
N THR A 146 5.23 26.92 5.40
CA THR A 146 5.88 26.76 6.72
C THR A 146 6.22 25.31 7.03
N GLY A 147 7.00 25.11 8.08
CA GLY A 147 7.33 23.80 8.61
C GLY A 147 6.48 23.41 9.83
N ARG A 148 6.33 22.11 10.05
CA ARG A 148 5.77 21.53 11.27
C ARG A 148 6.68 20.42 11.78
N LYS A 149 6.93 20.43 13.09
CA LYS A 149 7.54 19.31 13.79
C LYS A 149 6.48 18.34 14.25
N GLN A 150 6.73 17.05 14.09
CA GLN A 150 5.86 15.99 14.58
C GLN A 150 6.70 14.89 15.22
N ALA A 151 6.38 14.59 16.48
CA ALA A 151 6.95 13.45 17.18
C ALA A 151 6.09 12.20 16.93
N PHE A 152 6.73 11.09 16.57
CA PHE A 152 6.11 9.76 16.48
C PHE A 152 6.68 8.84 17.55
N GLN A 153 5.82 8.16 18.31
CA GLN A 153 6.23 7.24 19.37
C GLN A 153 6.21 5.79 18.89
N PHE A 154 7.25 5.03 19.27
CA PHE A 154 7.46 3.64 18.90
C PHE A 154 7.89 2.80 20.11
N ALA A 155 7.52 1.52 20.11
CA ALA A 155 7.97 0.53 21.09
C ALA A 155 9.34 -0.07 20.70
N ILE A 156 10.32 0.80 20.46
CA ILE A 156 11.73 0.43 20.28
C ILE A 156 12.64 1.39 21.05
N PRO A 157 13.78 0.93 21.59
CA PRO A 157 14.78 1.79 22.22
C PRO A 157 15.30 2.86 21.26
N ALA A 158 15.61 4.04 21.78
CA ALA A 158 16.02 5.20 20.98
C ALA A 158 17.37 4.99 20.28
N GLU A 159 18.28 4.29 20.95
CA GLU A 159 19.61 3.91 20.46
C GLU A 159 19.57 2.87 19.34
N SER A 160 18.48 2.10 19.25
CA SER A 160 18.30 1.08 18.20
C SER A 160 17.72 1.67 16.91
N VAL A 161 17.20 2.90 16.94
CA VAL A 161 16.57 3.54 15.77
C VAL A 161 17.63 3.85 14.70
N LYS A 162 17.48 3.24 13.53
CA LYS A 162 18.28 3.54 12.34
C LYS A 162 17.62 4.60 11.48
N GLU A 163 16.35 4.41 11.14
CA GLU A 163 15.57 5.31 10.29
C GLU A 163 14.08 5.27 10.63
N ILE A 164 13.35 6.29 10.19
CA ILE A 164 11.88 6.27 10.16
C ILE A 164 11.44 6.25 8.69
N ARG A 165 10.44 5.44 8.38
CA ARG A 165 9.79 5.41 7.07
C ARG A 165 8.34 5.82 7.20
N ILE A 166 7.93 6.79 6.39
CA ILE A 166 6.57 7.32 6.35
C ILE A 166 6.05 7.14 4.93
N MET A 167 4.97 6.38 4.76
CA MET A 167 4.35 6.09 3.47
C MET A 167 5.38 5.62 2.42
N GLY A 168 6.30 4.73 2.82
CA GLY A 168 7.36 4.26 1.91
C GLY A 168 8.55 5.23 1.68
N VAL A 169 8.54 6.43 2.27
CA VAL A 169 9.65 7.40 2.20
C VAL A 169 10.52 7.31 3.45
N THR A 170 11.80 6.99 3.28
CA THR A 170 12.76 6.93 4.38
C THR A 170 13.28 8.33 4.72
N PHE A 171 13.29 8.65 6.02
CA PHE A 171 13.91 9.83 6.60
C PHE A 171 14.99 9.41 7.60
N THR A 172 16.17 10.02 7.47
CA THR A 172 17.32 9.83 8.37
C THR A 172 17.68 11.14 9.05
N ARG A 173 18.53 11.06 10.09
CA ARG A 173 19.18 12.26 10.63
C ARG A 173 20.10 12.85 9.55
N GLN A 174 20.22 14.16 9.54
CA GLN A 174 21.32 14.82 8.84
C GLN A 174 22.51 14.83 9.78
N ASP A 175 23.60 14.18 9.36
CA ASP A 175 24.89 14.17 10.07
C ASP A 175 25.58 15.55 10.01
#